data_AF-A0AAU2PQ86-F1
#
_entry.id   AF-A0AAU2PQ86-F1
#
_cell.length_a   1.000
_cell.length_b   1.000
_cell.length_c   1.000
_cell.angle_alpha   90.00
_cell.angle_beta   90.00
_cell.angle_gamma   90.00
#
_symmetry.space_group_name_H-M   'P 1'
#
loop_
_entity.id
_entity.type
_entity.pdbx_description
1 polymer ?
#
loop_
_entity_poly.entity_id
_entity_poly.type
_entity_poly.pdbx_seq_one_letter_code
_entity_poly.pdbx_strand_id
1 'polypeptide(L)'
;MTPRLLRLYPAEFRRTFGDEMAEAYREATEGAGAWTRLREAGDIVAHALRLRLGIGSAHRGGRLFAAAAPFALAATGAHAAFLLASTLNLAYVTGRPDFESPLGYAMNGFYVLTLIGAVVGLSGRFAVGARTAFAAATGTMVCFVIAVLPGALDMPLAHVAYLAPPLAIAALPLLCPPDLHPPCRIRTTTGFVALMIWAPLSVVLLALLDAGGFGMIPLWRFAVTVTAALVLAGRPALFGVRTYGRFALAAAPFLVLGYFAGVVGEETALPCLVLLAFTALAVRRWRRTHPDSTGHA
;
A
#
# COMPACT_ATOMS: atom_id res chain seq x y z
N MET A 1 3.56 -32.52 5.27
CA MET A 1 3.22 -31.44 4.30
C MET A 1 2.14 -31.94 3.35
N THR A 2 1.07 -31.18 3.08
CA THR A 2 0.01 -31.64 2.15
C THR A 2 0.54 -31.59 0.70
N PRO A 3 0.37 -32.64 -0.12
CA PRO A 3 0.87 -32.69 -1.51
C PRO A 3 0.34 -31.56 -2.41
N ARG A 4 -0.70 -30.84 -1.97
CA ARG A 4 -1.24 -29.65 -2.63
C ARG A 4 -0.31 -28.42 -2.57
N LEU A 5 0.47 -28.23 -1.49
CA LEU A 5 1.36 -27.07 -1.35
C LEU A 5 2.58 -27.18 -2.28
N LEU A 6 3.16 -28.38 -2.40
CA LEU A 6 4.26 -28.64 -3.33
C LEU A 6 3.83 -28.42 -4.79
N ARG A 7 2.55 -28.65 -5.13
CA ARG A 7 2.06 -28.44 -6.51
C ARG A 7 2.18 -27.00 -7.01
N LEU A 8 2.26 -26.02 -6.10
CA LEU A 8 2.43 -24.61 -6.43
C LEU A 8 3.80 -24.29 -7.00
N TYR A 9 4.84 -25.09 -6.75
CA TYR A 9 6.16 -24.87 -7.34
C TYR A 9 6.22 -25.30 -8.81
N PRO A 10 7.08 -24.68 -9.64
CA PRO A 10 7.37 -25.14 -10.99
C PRO A 10 7.84 -26.61 -10.99
N ALA A 11 7.48 -27.36 -12.03
CA ALA A 11 7.73 -28.80 -12.10
C ALA A 11 9.22 -29.15 -11.98
N GLU A 12 10.09 -28.34 -12.58
CA GLU A 12 11.55 -28.50 -12.54
C GLU A 12 12.11 -28.27 -11.13
N PHE A 13 11.71 -27.19 -10.47
CA PHE A 13 12.13 -26.89 -9.10
C PHE A 13 11.70 -27.96 -8.09
N ARG A 14 10.50 -28.54 -8.26
CA ARG A 14 10.02 -29.65 -7.41
C ARG A 14 10.84 -30.92 -7.57
N ARG A 15 11.36 -31.20 -8.77
CA ARG A 15 12.17 -32.40 -9.01
C ARG A 15 13.53 -32.32 -8.32
N THR A 16 14.08 -31.11 -8.19
CA THR A 16 15.40 -30.89 -7.62
C THR A 16 15.37 -30.65 -6.12
N PHE A 17 14.42 -29.86 -5.61
CA PHE A 17 14.38 -29.40 -4.21
C PHE A 17 13.12 -29.83 -3.46
N GLY A 18 12.25 -30.62 -4.07
CA GLY A 18 10.96 -30.99 -3.49
C GLY A 18 11.07 -31.75 -2.18
N ASP A 19 12.01 -32.69 -2.10
CA ASP A 19 12.23 -33.53 -0.92
C ASP A 19 12.87 -32.74 0.23
N GLU A 20 13.88 -31.90 -0.08
CA GLU A 20 14.50 -31.00 0.89
C GLU A 20 13.50 -29.98 1.47
N MET A 21 12.62 -29.42 0.62
CA MET A 21 11.58 -28.47 1.07
C MET A 21 10.50 -29.14 1.91
N ALA A 22 10.15 -30.39 1.59
CA ALA A 22 9.19 -31.17 2.37
C ALA A 22 9.74 -31.52 3.75
N GLU A 23 11.04 -31.82 3.82
CA GLU A 23 11.76 -32.11 5.05
C GLU A 23 11.92 -30.86 5.92
N ALA A 24 12.41 -29.75 5.36
CA ALA A 24 12.53 -28.48 6.07
C ALA A 24 11.18 -27.97 6.60
N TYR A 25 10.08 -28.16 5.86
CA TYR A 25 8.75 -27.83 6.35
C TYR A 25 8.30 -28.75 7.49
N ARG A 26 8.62 -30.04 7.42
CA ARG A 26 8.29 -31.01 8.48
C ARG A 26 9.02 -30.62 9.76
N GLU A 27 10.33 -30.38 9.68
CA GLU A 27 11.17 -29.94 10.79
C GLU A 27 10.66 -28.62 11.39
N ALA A 28 10.34 -27.62 10.55
CA ALA A 28 9.83 -26.32 11.01
C ALA A 28 8.41 -26.37 11.61
N THR A 29 7.64 -27.43 11.34
CA THR A 29 6.25 -27.58 11.83
C THR A 29 6.07 -28.66 12.88
N GLU A 30 7.11 -29.42 13.19
CA GLU A 30 7.11 -30.45 14.22
C GLU A 30 6.96 -29.81 15.60
N GLY A 31 5.94 -30.21 16.35
CA GLY A 31 5.57 -29.59 17.62
C GLY A 31 4.97 -28.17 17.51
N ALA A 32 4.84 -27.60 16.30
CA ALA A 32 4.38 -26.24 16.11
C ALA A 32 2.85 -26.09 16.19
N GLY A 33 2.39 -24.99 16.81
CA GLY A 33 0.97 -24.65 16.90
C GLY A 33 0.30 -24.41 15.54
N ALA A 34 -1.04 -24.38 15.52
CA ALA A 34 -1.82 -24.15 14.30
C ALA A 34 -1.44 -22.85 13.56
N TRP A 35 -1.12 -21.79 14.31
CA TRP A 35 -0.74 -20.50 13.75
C TRP A 35 0.61 -20.52 13.03
N THR A 36 1.63 -21.14 13.63
CA THR A 36 2.95 -21.28 13.02
C THR A 36 2.86 -22.10 11.73
N ARG A 37 2.05 -23.16 11.72
CA ARG A 37 1.81 -23.96 10.51
C ARG A 37 1.15 -23.17 9.38
N LEU A 38 0.17 -22.32 9.70
CA LEU A 38 -0.48 -21.46 8.72
C LEU A 38 0.49 -20.44 8.13
N ARG A 39 1.34 -19.85 8.98
CA ARG A 39 2.39 -18.91 8.57
C ARG A 39 3.37 -19.56 7.60
N GLU A 40 3.86 -20.76 7.92
CA GLU A 40 4.85 -21.42 7.06
C GLU A 40 4.24 -21.89 5.75
N ALA A 41 2.98 -22.34 5.76
CA ALA A 41 2.25 -22.59 4.52
C ALA A 41 2.12 -21.33 3.66
N GLY A 42 1.84 -20.17 4.26
CA GLY A 42 1.78 -18.88 3.58
C GLY A 42 3.12 -18.45 2.97
N ASP A 43 4.22 -18.60 3.71
CA ASP A 43 5.56 -18.25 3.22
C ASP A 43 5.98 -19.17 2.06
N ILE A 44 5.61 -20.45 2.10
CA ILE A 44 5.80 -21.41 0.99
C ILE A 44 4.98 -21.02 -0.25
N VAL A 45 3.71 -20.65 -0.08
CA VAL A 45 2.85 -20.19 -1.18
C VAL A 45 3.43 -18.93 -1.82
N ALA A 46 3.85 -17.97 -1.01
CA ALA A 46 4.45 -16.72 -1.47
C ALA A 46 5.76 -16.98 -2.23
N HIS A 47 6.61 -17.88 -1.72
CA HIS A 47 7.84 -18.26 -2.40
C HIS A 47 7.58 -18.97 -3.74
N ALA A 48 6.64 -19.92 -3.77
CA ALA A 48 6.24 -20.62 -4.99
C ALA A 48 5.66 -19.68 -6.06
N LEU A 49 4.84 -18.71 -5.66
CA LEU A 49 4.29 -17.68 -6.54
C LEU A 49 5.40 -16.78 -7.09
N ARG A 50 6.34 -16.33 -6.26
CA ARG A 50 7.50 -15.54 -6.72
C ARG A 50 8.35 -16.32 -7.73
N LEU A 51 8.53 -17.63 -7.50
CA LEU A 51 9.27 -18.49 -8.42
C LEU A 51 8.55 -18.63 -9.77
N ARG A 52 7.24 -18.94 -9.75
CA ARG A 52 6.43 -19.06 -10.97
C ARG A 52 6.34 -17.76 -11.77
N LEU A 53 6.28 -16.62 -11.09
CA LEU A 53 6.17 -15.31 -11.72
C LEU A 53 7.54 -14.71 -12.11
N GLY A 54 8.65 -15.39 -11.81
CA GLY A 54 10.00 -14.86 -12.07
C GLY A 54 10.29 -13.56 -11.31
N ILE A 55 9.76 -13.42 -10.08
CA ILE A 55 9.86 -12.22 -9.23
C ILE A 55 11.06 -12.33 -8.25
N GLY A 56 11.94 -13.31 -8.43
CA GLY A 56 13.18 -13.40 -7.64
C GLY A 56 14.15 -12.23 -7.89
N SER A 57 15.03 -11.95 -6.93
CA SER A 57 16.05 -10.90 -7.00
C SER A 57 16.99 -11.02 -8.23
N ALA A 58 17.23 -12.26 -8.67
CA ALA A 58 18.00 -12.56 -9.88
C ALA A 58 17.31 -12.06 -11.18
N HIS A 59 15.98 -11.98 -11.20
CA HIS A 59 15.19 -11.72 -12.40
C HIS A 59 14.83 -10.24 -12.55
N ARG A 60 14.70 -9.76 -13.80
CA ARG A 60 14.31 -8.37 -14.10
C ARG A 60 12.93 -8.01 -13.52
N GLY A 61 12.01 -8.98 -13.49
CA GLY A 61 10.68 -8.83 -12.90
C GLY A 61 10.73 -8.52 -11.41
N GLY A 62 11.52 -9.28 -10.64
CA GLY A 62 11.71 -9.05 -9.20
C GLY A 62 12.24 -7.66 -8.86
N ARG A 63 13.19 -7.17 -9.66
CA ARG A 63 13.71 -5.81 -9.51
C ARG A 63 12.69 -4.72 -9.86
N LEU A 64 11.82 -4.98 -10.84
CA LEU A 64 10.73 -4.06 -11.20
C LEU A 64 9.69 -3.98 -10.08
N PHE A 65 9.27 -5.13 -9.53
CA PHE A 65 8.36 -5.18 -8.39
C PHE A 65 8.96 -4.54 -7.14
N ALA A 66 10.23 -4.80 -6.84
CA ALA A 66 10.91 -4.13 -5.73
C ALA A 66 10.96 -2.61 -5.90
N ALA A 67 11.12 -2.12 -7.13
CA ALA A 67 11.08 -0.69 -7.43
C ALA A 67 9.67 -0.10 -7.32
N ALA A 68 8.62 -0.85 -7.69
CA ALA A 68 7.22 -0.41 -7.64
C ALA A 68 6.58 -0.54 -6.25
N ALA A 69 7.04 -1.49 -5.44
CA ALA A 69 6.50 -1.81 -4.12
C ALA A 69 6.37 -0.61 -3.16
N PRO A 70 7.39 0.27 -2.98
CA PRO A 70 7.24 1.44 -2.12
C PRO A 70 6.22 2.46 -2.67
N PHE A 71 6.07 2.57 -4.00
CA PHE A 71 5.07 3.46 -4.61
C PHE A 71 3.66 2.89 -4.48
N ALA A 72 3.49 1.58 -4.64
CA ALA A 72 2.21 0.91 -4.39
C ALA A 72 1.77 1.06 -2.93
N LEU A 73 2.70 0.88 -1.97
CA LEU A 73 2.40 1.08 -0.55
C LEU A 73 2.10 2.55 -0.23
N ALA A 74 2.85 3.48 -0.80
CA ALA A 74 2.60 4.92 -0.67
C ALA A 74 1.24 5.32 -1.25
N ALA A 75 0.89 4.82 -2.42
CA ALA A 75 -0.42 5.08 -3.05
C ALA A 75 -1.56 4.50 -2.21
N THR A 76 -1.39 3.29 -1.67
CA THR A 76 -2.37 2.66 -0.75
C THR A 76 -2.59 3.52 0.50
N GLY A 77 -1.51 4.02 1.11
CA GLY A 77 -1.59 4.93 2.25
C GLY A 77 -2.22 6.28 1.90
N ALA A 78 -1.87 6.87 0.74
CA ALA A 78 -2.44 8.13 0.26
C ALA A 78 -3.94 8.01 -0.02
N HIS A 79 -4.37 6.89 -0.59
CA HIS A 79 -5.78 6.59 -0.84
C HIS A 79 -6.56 6.44 0.46
N ALA A 80 -6.04 5.69 1.44
CA ALA A 80 -6.66 5.58 2.76
C ALA A 80 -6.75 6.94 3.48
N ALA A 81 -5.69 7.76 3.41
CA ALA A 81 -5.69 9.11 3.97
C ALA A 81 -6.71 10.02 3.27
N PHE A 82 -6.83 9.93 1.94
CA PHE A 82 -7.82 10.70 1.17
C PHE A 82 -9.25 10.33 1.55
N LEU A 83 -9.55 9.01 1.64
CA LEU A 83 -10.87 8.54 2.02
C LEU A 83 -11.22 8.95 3.46
N LEU A 84 -10.28 8.80 4.39
CA LEU A 84 -10.45 9.24 5.78
C LEU A 84 -10.63 10.76 5.90
N ALA A 85 -9.87 11.56 5.14
CA ALA A 85 -10.06 13.01 5.10
C ALA A 85 -11.44 13.38 4.54
N SER A 86 -11.90 12.66 3.53
CA SER A 86 -13.18 12.91 2.86
C SER A 86 -14.37 12.54 3.74
N THR A 87 -14.31 11.41 4.46
CA THR A 87 -15.36 11.02 5.41
C THR A 87 -15.46 12.02 6.57
N LEU A 88 -14.32 12.45 7.13
CA LEU A 88 -14.28 13.46 8.19
C LEU A 88 -14.79 14.82 7.72
N ASN A 89 -14.42 15.24 6.51
CA ASN A 89 -14.88 16.50 5.94
C ASN A 89 -16.39 16.47 5.71
N LEU A 90 -16.93 15.41 5.13
CA LEU A 90 -18.36 15.26 4.89
C LEU A 90 -19.12 15.29 6.22
N ALA A 91 -18.64 14.56 7.24
CA ALA A 91 -19.20 14.57 8.58
C ALA A 91 -19.26 15.97 9.20
N TYR A 92 -18.19 16.75 9.04
CA TYR A 92 -18.11 18.11 9.54
C TYR A 92 -19.05 19.06 8.81
N VAL A 93 -19.06 19.04 7.47
CA VAL A 93 -19.85 19.97 6.63
C VAL A 93 -21.34 19.70 6.76
N THR A 94 -21.75 18.43 6.81
CA THR A 94 -23.17 18.04 6.90
C THR A 94 -23.70 18.05 8.33
N GLY A 95 -22.81 18.13 9.32
CA GLY A 95 -23.14 17.90 10.74
C GLY A 95 -23.61 16.48 11.04
N ARG A 96 -23.54 15.57 10.06
CA ARG A 96 -23.96 14.18 10.18
C ARG A 96 -22.74 13.28 10.00
N PRO A 97 -22.23 12.67 11.05
CA PRO A 97 -21.21 11.67 10.87
C PRO A 97 -21.76 10.49 10.06
N ASP A 98 -21.15 10.16 8.91
CA ASP A 98 -21.34 8.86 8.23
C ASP A 98 -20.97 7.64 9.13
N PHE A 99 -20.62 7.89 10.40
CA PHE A 99 -20.44 6.91 11.46
C PHE A 99 -21.76 6.42 12.07
N GLU A 100 -22.93 6.75 11.53
CA GLU A 100 -24.21 6.31 12.12
C GLU A 100 -24.42 4.77 12.07
N SER A 101 -23.62 4.03 11.29
CA SER A 101 -23.65 2.57 11.27
C SER A 101 -22.36 1.94 11.85
N PRO A 102 -22.46 0.78 12.54
CA PRO A 102 -21.28 0.01 12.97
C PRO A 102 -20.31 -0.32 11.83
N LEU A 103 -20.85 -0.47 10.61
CA LEU A 103 -20.07 -0.74 9.41
C LEU A 103 -19.23 0.47 8.98
N GLY A 104 -19.77 1.69 9.11
CA GLY A 104 -19.04 2.94 8.86
C GLY A 104 -17.85 3.12 9.82
N TYR A 105 -18.03 2.79 11.11
CA TYR A 105 -16.92 2.78 12.07
C TYR A 105 -15.84 1.76 11.70
N ALA A 106 -16.24 0.53 11.36
CA ALA A 106 -15.30 -0.50 10.95
C ALA A 106 -14.50 -0.08 9.72
N MET A 107 -15.15 0.49 8.71
CA MET A 107 -14.50 0.94 7.47
C MET A 107 -13.48 2.06 7.74
N ASN A 108 -13.82 3.05 8.56
CA ASN A 108 -12.86 4.11 8.95
C ASN A 108 -11.70 3.58 9.80
N GLY A 109 -11.98 2.63 10.70
CA GLY A 109 -10.94 1.93 11.45
C GLY A 109 -9.95 1.22 10.53
N PHE A 110 -10.45 0.57 9.47
CA PHE A 110 -9.59 -0.04 8.45
C PHE A 110 -8.82 0.98 7.60
N TYR A 111 -9.36 2.16 7.30
CA TYR A 111 -8.58 3.23 6.66
C TYR A 111 -7.43 3.70 7.55
N VAL A 112 -7.67 3.89 8.85
CA VAL A 112 -6.62 4.25 9.81
C VAL A 112 -5.55 3.15 9.88
N LEU A 113 -5.95 1.89 9.97
CA LEU A 113 -5.01 0.76 9.98
C LEU A 113 -4.21 0.65 8.67
N THR A 114 -4.83 0.95 7.53
CA THR A 114 -4.17 0.96 6.22
C THR A 114 -3.11 2.06 6.17
N LEU A 115 -3.46 3.27 6.64
CA LEU A 115 -2.53 4.40 6.74
C LEU A 115 -1.37 4.08 7.67
N ILE A 116 -1.64 3.54 8.87
CA ILE A 116 -0.61 3.12 9.82
C ILE A 116 0.30 2.08 9.16
N GLY A 117 -0.25 1.06 8.51
CA GLY A 117 0.54 0.04 7.82
C GLY A 117 1.46 0.63 6.75
N ALA A 118 0.95 1.54 5.92
CA ALA A 118 1.77 2.23 4.92
C ALA A 118 2.91 3.02 5.57
N VAL A 119 2.63 3.77 6.63
CA VAL A 119 3.64 4.55 7.35
C VAL A 119 4.70 3.65 8.00
N VAL A 120 4.27 2.56 8.65
CA VAL A 120 5.17 1.55 9.24
C VAL A 120 6.06 0.90 8.18
N GLY A 121 5.50 0.59 7.01
CA GLY A 121 6.24 -0.05 5.95
C GLY A 121 7.27 0.90 5.32
N LEU A 122 6.88 2.16 5.08
CA LEU A 122 7.75 3.17 4.49
C LEU A 122 8.79 3.74 5.46
N SER A 123 8.57 3.64 6.78
CA SER A 123 9.55 4.05 7.79
C SER A 123 10.70 3.06 7.97
N GLY A 124 10.54 1.81 7.49
CA GLY A 124 11.60 0.80 7.51
C GLY A 124 11.18 -0.60 7.96
N ARG A 125 9.93 -0.81 8.38
CA ARG A 125 9.41 -2.15 8.72
C ARG A 125 8.55 -2.68 7.58
N PHE A 126 9.14 -2.76 6.40
CA PHE A 126 8.43 -2.94 5.13
C PHE A 126 7.46 -4.13 5.13
N ALA A 127 7.94 -5.33 5.48
CA ALA A 127 7.10 -6.54 5.47
C ALA A 127 5.92 -6.46 6.45
N VAL A 128 6.14 -5.90 7.65
CA VAL A 128 5.08 -5.76 8.66
C VAL A 128 4.06 -4.74 8.19
N GLY A 129 4.52 -3.56 7.76
CA GLY A 129 3.66 -2.49 7.27
C GLY A 129 2.88 -2.86 6.01
N ALA A 130 3.50 -3.58 5.06
CA ALA A 130 2.83 -4.07 3.87
C ALA A 130 1.71 -5.06 4.20
N ARG A 131 1.95 -6.00 5.12
CA ARG A 131 0.93 -6.97 5.57
C ARG A 131 -0.22 -6.30 6.31
N THR A 132 0.08 -5.34 7.20
CA THR A 132 -0.97 -4.61 7.92
C THR A 132 -1.78 -3.74 6.98
N ALA A 133 -1.13 -3.03 6.05
CA ALA A 133 -1.83 -2.25 5.03
C ALA A 133 -2.73 -3.11 4.14
N PHE A 134 -2.23 -4.26 3.68
CA PHE A 134 -3.02 -5.19 2.87
C PHE A 134 -4.20 -5.79 3.64
N ALA A 135 -3.98 -6.26 4.88
CA ALA A 135 -5.03 -6.83 5.71
C ALA A 135 -6.14 -5.80 6.00
N ALA A 136 -5.76 -4.56 6.29
CA ALA A 136 -6.70 -3.47 6.52
C ALA A 136 -7.44 -3.03 5.24
N ALA A 137 -6.75 -2.96 4.10
CA ALA A 137 -7.39 -2.69 2.80
C ALA A 137 -8.40 -3.80 2.45
N THR A 138 -8.08 -5.06 2.77
CA THR A 138 -9.01 -6.18 2.62
C THR A 138 -10.22 -6.03 3.55
N GLY A 139 -10.00 -5.64 4.81
CA GLY A 139 -11.09 -5.36 5.76
C GLY A 139 -12.03 -4.26 5.28
N THR A 140 -11.46 -3.17 4.76
CA THR A 140 -12.22 -2.07 4.13
C THR A 140 -13.11 -2.60 3.00
N MET A 141 -12.52 -3.41 2.12
CA MET A 141 -13.19 -4.00 0.98
C MET A 141 -14.33 -4.95 1.40
N VAL A 142 -14.12 -5.77 2.42
CA VAL A 142 -15.18 -6.61 2.99
C VAL A 142 -16.31 -5.75 3.55
N CYS A 143 -16.01 -4.69 4.30
CA CYS A 143 -17.02 -3.76 4.79
C CYS A 143 -17.82 -3.13 3.65
N PHE A 144 -17.14 -2.72 2.58
CA PHE A 144 -17.80 -2.15 1.40
C PHE A 144 -18.73 -3.15 0.71
N VAL A 145 -18.28 -4.40 0.50
CA VAL A 145 -19.12 -5.46 -0.07
C VAL A 145 -20.35 -5.72 0.80
N ILE A 146 -20.19 -5.79 2.12
CA ILE A 146 -21.31 -5.95 3.07
C ILE A 146 -22.28 -4.78 2.97
N ALA A 147 -21.78 -3.54 2.84
CA ALA A 147 -22.60 -2.34 2.75
C ALA A 147 -23.48 -2.34 1.49
N VAL A 148 -22.94 -2.85 0.38
CA VAL A 148 -23.60 -2.85 -0.93
C VAL A 148 -24.43 -4.12 -1.15
N LEU A 149 -24.21 -5.18 -0.36
CA LEU A 149 -24.89 -6.48 -0.47
C LEU A 149 -26.43 -6.39 -0.57
N PRO A 150 -27.13 -5.54 0.22
CA PRO A 150 -28.59 -5.42 0.15
C PRO A 150 -29.13 -4.95 -1.22
N GLY A 151 -28.29 -4.35 -2.07
CA GLY A 151 -28.61 -3.96 -3.46
C GLY A 151 -27.69 -4.61 -4.51
N ALA A 152 -26.85 -5.56 -4.12
CA ALA A 152 -25.81 -6.12 -4.98
C ALA A 152 -26.35 -7.07 -6.06
N LEU A 153 -27.53 -7.65 -5.87
CA LEU A 153 -28.15 -8.56 -6.85
C LEU A 153 -28.53 -7.85 -8.15
N ASP A 154 -28.81 -6.54 -8.09
CA ASP A 154 -29.12 -5.69 -9.24
C ASP A 154 -27.87 -4.95 -9.76
N MET A 155 -26.73 -5.11 -9.10
CA MET A 155 -25.52 -4.35 -9.42
C MET A 155 -24.77 -5.00 -10.58
N PRO A 156 -24.46 -4.25 -11.66
CA PRO A 156 -23.70 -4.79 -12.78
C PRO A 156 -22.36 -5.37 -12.32
N LEU A 157 -21.95 -6.53 -12.86
CA LEU A 157 -20.66 -7.18 -12.56
C LEU A 157 -19.46 -6.21 -12.72
N ALA A 158 -19.59 -5.22 -13.59
CA ALA A 158 -18.63 -4.14 -13.77
C ALA A 158 -18.34 -3.35 -12.47
N HIS A 159 -19.33 -3.15 -11.60
CA HIS A 159 -19.14 -2.45 -10.31
C HIS A 159 -18.38 -3.31 -9.30
N VAL A 160 -18.48 -4.63 -9.37
CA VAL A 160 -17.65 -5.53 -8.55
C VAL A 160 -16.19 -5.47 -9.03
N ALA A 161 -15.97 -5.31 -10.33
CA ALA A 161 -14.64 -5.12 -10.89
C ALA A 161 -13.96 -3.81 -10.44
N TYR A 162 -14.71 -2.80 -10.00
CA TYR A 162 -14.17 -1.57 -9.40
C TYR A 162 -13.40 -1.82 -8.09
N LEU A 163 -13.63 -2.97 -7.47
CA LEU A 163 -13.08 -3.27 -6.17
C LEU A 163 -11.76 -4.07 -6.21
N ALA A 164 -11.46 -4.67 -7.35
CA ALA A 164 -10.23 -5.44 -7.54
C ALA A 164 -8.95 -4.56 -7.54
N PRO A 165 -8.93 -3.37 -8.18
CA PRO A 165 -7.69 -2.61 -8.31
C PRO A 165 -7.09 -2.09 -7.00
N PRO A 166 -7.88 -1.55 -6.04
CA PRO A 166 -7.32 -1.16 -4.74
C PRO A 166 -6.67 -2.32 -3.98
N LEU A 167 -7.31 -3.49 -4.00
CA LEU A 167 -6.79 -4.70 -3.37
C LEU A 167 -5.54 -5.22 -4.08
N ALA A 168 -5.53 -5.22 -5.41
CA ALA A 168 -4.38 -5.62 -6.21
C ALA A 168 -3.17 -4.72 -5.94
N ILE A 169 -3.38 -3.39 -5.89
CA ILE A 169 -2.31 -2.42 -5.58
C ILE A 169 -1.79 -2.62 -4.16
N ALA A 170 -2.67 -2.85 -3.18
CA ALA A 170 -2.29 -3.14 -1.80
C ALA A 170 -1.53 -4.49 -1.65
N ALA A 171 -1.74 -5.43 -2.58
CA ALA A 171 -1.02 -6.71 -2.60
C ALA A 171 0.37 -6.61 -3.22
N LEU A 172 0.63 -5.66 -4.12
CA LEU A 172 1.93 -5.49 -4.80
C LEU A 172 3.13 -5.42 -3.83
N PRO A 173 3.07 -4.68 -2.70
CA PRO A 173 4.14 -4.67 -1.71
C PRO A 173 4.49 -6.05 -1.13
N LEU A 174 3.53 -6.98 -1.06
CA LEU A 174 3.77 -8.34 -0.53
C LEU A 174 4.57 -9.22 -1.49
N LEU A 175 4.50 -8.91 -2.79
CA LEU A 175 5.26 -9.61 -3.82
C LEU A 175 6.73 -9.17 -3.85
N CYS A 176 7.08 -8.07 -3.17
CA CYS A 176 8.45 -7.60 -3.05
C CYS A 176 9.33 -8.71 -2.44
N PRO A 177 10.44 -9.10 -3.09
CA PRO A 177 11.34 -10.10 -2.54
C PRO A 177 12.03 -9.54 -1.28
N PRO A 178 12.21 -10.38 -0.24
CA PRO A 178 12.72 -9.94 1.07
C PRO A 178 14.12 -9.31 0.99
N ASP A 179 14.94 -9.78 0.05
CA ASP A 179 16.31 -9.30 -0.16
C ASP A 179 16.38 -7.88 -0.73
N LEU A 180 15.28 -7.37 -1.30
CA LEU A 180 15.20 -6.04 -1.93
C LEU A 180 14.29 -5.09 -1.16
N HIS A 181 13.99 -5.37 0.11
CA HIS A 181 13.24 -4.45 0.93
C HIS A 181 13.92 -3.08 1.02
N PRO A 182 13.15 -1.98 0.99
CA PRO A 182 13.70 -0.66 1.19
C PRO A 182 14.46 -0.57 2.52
N PRO A 183 15.63 0.10 2.57
CA PRO A 183 16.40 0.23 3.79
C PRO A 183 15.61 1.02 4.85
N CYS A 184 15.88 0.71 6.12
CA CYS A 184 15.24 1.36 7.26
C CYS A 184 15.60 2.86 7.30
N ARG A 185 14.59 3.75 7.26
CA ARG A 185 14.79 5.20 7.20
C ARG A 185 14.81 5.84 8.56
N ILE A 186 13.90 5.43 9.43
CA ILE A 186 13.74 6.03 10.74
C ILE A 186 14.38 5.09 11.74
N ARG A 187 15.62 5.43 12.14
CA ARG A 187 16.40 4.64 13.10
C ARG A 187 15.96 4.89 14.55
N THR A 188 15.34 6.04 14.84
CA THR A 188 14.93 6.40 16.20
C THR A 188 13.48 6.01 16.46
N THR A 189 13.24 5.33 17.59
CA THR A 189 11.88 5.00 18.05
C THR A 189 11.02 6.27 18.20
N THR A 190 11.61 7.37 18.67
CA THR A 190 10.93 8.66 18.83
C THR A 190 10.45 9.23 17.50
N GLY A 191 11.29 9.20 16.45
CA GLY A 191 10.89 9.67 15.12
C GLY A 191 9.78 8.82 14.52
N PHE A 192 9.80 7.52 14.80
CA PHE A 192 8.78 6.59 14.34
C PHE A 192 7.44 6.83 15.06
N VAL A 193 7.45 6.97 16.38
CA VAL A 193 6.26 7.28 17.18
C VAL A 193 5.69 8.65 16.80
N ALA A 194 6.55 9.66 16.63
CA ALA A 194 6.12 10.98 16.17
C ALA A 194 5.42 10.89 14.83
N LEU A 195 5.96 10.13 13.86
CA LEU A 195 5.34 9.93 12.56
C LEU A 195 4.00 9.18 12.64
N MET A 196 3.90 8.17 13.52
CA MET A 196 2.65 7.43 13.76
C MET A 196 1.54 8.31 14.32
N ILE A 197 1.88 9.29 15.16
CA ILE A 197 0.92 10.24 15.72
C ILE A 197 0.59 11.33 14.70
N TRP A 198 1.60 11.86 14.01
CA TRP A 198 1.43 12.94 13.04
C TRP A 198 0.65 12.53 11.80
N ALA A 199 0.76 11.29 11.34
CA ALA A 199 0.05 10.82 10.15
C ALA A 199 -1.49 10.93 10.25
N PRO A 200 -2.17 10.33 11.25
CA PRO A 200 -3.61 10.50 11.41
C PRO A 200 -3.99 11.94 11.78
N LEU A 201 -3.16 12.63 12.59
CA LEU A 201 -3.41 14.03 12.95
C LEU A 201 -3.42 14.94 11.72
N SER A 202 -2.50 14.72 10.77
CA SER A 202 -2.43 15.48 9.52
C SER A 202 -3.67 15.24 8.65
N VAL A 203 -4.26 14.04 8.70
CA VAL A 203 -5.52 13.75 7.99
C VAL A 203 -6.69 14.52 8.61
N VAL A 204 -6.77 14.56 9.94
CA VAL A 204 -7.78 15.37 10.64
C VAL A 204 -7.61 16.85 10.30
N LEU A 205 -6.37 17.36 10.35
CA LEU A 205 -6.07 18.75 10.01
C LEU A 205 -6.45 19.06 8.55
N LEU A 206 -6.12 18.16 7.63
CA LEU A 206 -6.49 18.29 6.22
C LEU A 206 -8.02 18.36 6.07
N ALA A 207 -8.77 17.47 6.71
CA ALA A 207 -10.23 17.45 6.64
C ALA A 207 -10.89 18.75 7.14
N LEU A 208 -10.35 19.31 8.23
CA LEU A 208 -10.84 20.55 8.83
C LEU A 208 -10.47 21.80 8.01
N LEU A 209 -9.23 21.88 7.52
CA LEU A 209 -8.79 22.97 6.63
C LEU A 209 -9.64 23.02 5.36
N ASP A 210 -10.01 21.84 4.87
CA ASP A 210 -10.84 21.69 3.69
C ASP A 210 -12.28 22.17 3.92
N ALA A 211 -12.85 21.83 5.09
CA ALA A 211 -14.18 22.28 5.48
C ALA A 211 -14.28 23.80 5.62
N GLY A 212 -13.16 24.48 5.90
CA GLY A 212 -13.06 25.95 5.90
C GLY A 212 -13.11 26.61 4.52
N GLY A 213 -13.33 25.86 3.44
CA GLY A 213 -13.54 26.39 2.08
C GLY A 213 -12.28 26.51 1.22
N PHE A 214 -11.08 26.44 1.81
CA PHE A 214 -9.81 26.49 1.07
C PHE A 214 -9.54 25.21 0.25
N GLY A 215 -10.22 24.09 0.55
CA GLY A 215 -9.89 22.76 0.02
C GLY A 215 -10.98 22.02 -0.74
N MET A 216 -12.15 22.63 -0.99
CA MET A 216 -13.36 21.98 -1.59
C MET A 216 -13.14 21.28 -2.94
N ILE A 217 -11.92 21.34 -3.48
CA ILE A 217 -11.47 20.68 -4.69
C ILE A 217 -10.84 19.32 -4.29
N PRO A 218 -11.47 18.17 -4.64
CA PRO A 218 -10.94 16.83 -4.33
C PRO A 218 -9.48 16.61 -4.79
N LEU A 219 -9.09 17.30 -5.86
CA LEU A 219 -7.73 17.32 -6.39
C LEU A 219 -6.70 17.81 -5.35
N TRP A 220 -7.04 18.80 -4.53
CA TRP A 220 -6.15 19.32 -3.47
C TRP A 220 -5.89 18.27 -2.38
N ARG A 221 -6.94 17.64 -1.86
CA ARG A 221 -6.82 16.56 -0.84
C ARG A 221 -5.91 15.46 -1.35
N PHE A 222 -6.15 15.02 -2.58
CA PHE A 222 -5.36 13.99 -3.24
C PHE A 222 -3.91 14.44 -3.44
N ALA A 223 -3.68 15.68 -3.87
CA ALA A 223 -2.34 16.24 -4.03
C ALA A 223 -1.53 16.20 -2.73
N VAL A 224 -2.13 16.60 -1.61
CA VAL A 224 -1.48 16.64 -0.30
C VAL A 224 -1.12 15.24 0.18
N THR A 225 -2.05 14.28 0.11
CA THR A 225 -1.79 12.91 0.59
C THR A 225 -0.76 12.19 -0.28
N VAL A 226 -0.82 12.37 -1.60
CA VAL A 226 0.17 11.84 -2.54
C VAL A 226 1.55 12.43 -2.27
N THR A 227 1.64 13.75 -2.07
CA THR A 227 2.91 14.42 -1.78
C THR A 227 3.51 13.91 -0.47
N ALA A 228 2.70 13.80 0.59
CA ALA A 228 3.13 13.25 1.87
C ALA A 228 3.64 11.81 1.74
N ALA A 229 2.91 10.97 1.00
CA ALA A 229 3.29 9.57 0.78
C ALA A 229 4.58 9.45 -0.06
N LEU A 230 4.78 10.31 -1.07
CA LEU A 230 6.02 10.37 -1.86
C LEU A 230 7.20 10.90 -1.04
N VAL A 231 6.99 11.89 -0.17
CA VAL A 231 8.00 12.38 0.77
C VAL A 231 8.45 11.24 1.69
N LEU A 232 7.51 10.40 2.14
CA LEU A 232 7.79 9.26 3.01
C LEU A 232 8.47 8.10 2.26
N ALA A 233 8.03 7.80 1.03
CA ALA A 233 8.67 6.84 0.15
C ALA A 233 10.11 7.25 -0.23
N GLY A 234 10.37 8.57 -0.29
CA GLY A 234 11.65 9.28 -0.25
C GLY A 234 12.75 8.89 -1.26
N ARG A 235 13.98 9.38 -1.02
CA ARG A 235 15.07 9.47 -2.01
C ARG A 235 15.41 8.16 -2.76
N PRO A 236 15.78 7.05 -2.10
CA PRO A 236 16.18 5.83 -2.81
C PRO A 236 15.12 5.33 -3.81
N ALA A 237 13.83 5.38 -3.43
CA ALA A 237 12.74 5.01 -4.33
C ALA A 237 12.66 5.95 -5.53
N LEU A 238 12.76 7.27 -5.32
CA LEU A 238 12.69 8.29 -6.36
C LEU A 238 13.93 8.33 -7.28
N PHE A 239 15.13 8.01 -6.78
CA PHE A 239 16.34 7.93 -7.60
C PHE A 239 16.36 6.72 -8.53
N GLY A 240 15.65 5.65 -8.18
CA GLY A 240 15.45 4.48 -9.05
C GLY A 240 14.66 4.81 -10.32
N VAL A 241 13.89 5.92 -10.30
CA VAL A 241 13.05 6.43 -11.38
C VAL A 241 13.84 7.36 -12.30
N ARG A 242 14.81 6.79 -13.04
CA ARG A 242 15.61 7.56 -14.02
C ARG A 242 15.03 7.55 -15.45
N THR A 243 14.13 6.64 -15.75
CA THR A 243 13.60 6.40 -17.09
C THR A 243 12.09 6.64 -17.11
N TYR A 244 11.56 7.16 -18.23
CA TYR A 244 10.12 7.41 -18.43
C TYR A 244 9.24 6.21 -18.05
N GLY A 245 9.63 4.98 -18.43
CA GLY A 245 8.88 3.76 -18.09
C GLY A 245 8.81 3.45 -16.59
N ARG A 246 9.85 3.77 -15.82
CA ARG A 246 9.82 3.59 -14.35
C ARG A 246 8.99 4.68 -13.67
N PHE A 247 8.92 5.87 -14.27
CA PHE A 247 8.06 6.93 -13.77
C PHE A 247 6.60 6.58 -13.98
N ALA A 248 6.25 6.06 -15.17
CA ALA A 248 4.92 5.53 -15.43
C ALA A 248 4.52 4.44 -14.43
N LEU A 249 5.42 3.51 -14.12
CA LEU A 249 5.19 2.47 -13.11
C LEU A 249 5.03 3.01 -11.68
N ALA A 250 5.77 4.06 -11.32
CA ALA A 250 5.66 4.69 -10.01
C ALA A 250 4.37 5.53 -9.88
N ALA A 251 3.93 6.16 -10.97
CA ALA A 251 2.73 6.99 -11.02
C ALA A 251 1.43 6.15 -11.14
N ALA A 252 1.48 5.00 -11.80
CA ALA A 252 0.31 4.17 -12.08
C ALA A 252 -0.53 3.83 -10.84
N PRO A 253 0.03 3.37 -9.69
CA PRO A 253 -0.75 3.09 -8.50
C PRO A 253 -1.54 4.31 -7.98
N PHE A 254 -0.96 5.51 -8.09
CA PHE A 254 -1.63 6.75 -7.67
C PHE A 254 -2.77 7.12 -8.62
N LEU A 255 -2.54 7.04 -9.94
CA LEU A 255 -3.58 7.36 -10.92
C LEU A 255 -4.76 6.39 -10.83
N VAL A 256 -4.48 5.10 -10.69
CA VAL A 256 -5.50 4.06 -10.56
C VAL A 256 -6.31 4.28 -9.29
N LEU A 257 -5.65 4.43 -8.13
CA LEU A 257 -6.37 4.68 -6.86
C LEU A 257 -7.08 6.04 -6.84
N GLY A 258 -6.53 7.05 -7.52
CA GLY A 258 -7.17 8.34 -7.69
C GLY A 258 -8.43 8.27 -8.57
N TYR A 259 -8.43 7.40 -9.59
CA TYR A 259 -9.61 7.14 -10.41
C TYR A 259 -10.71 6.47 -9.59
N PHE A 260 -10.35 5.44 -8.82
CA PHE A 260 -11.29 4.77 -7.91
C PHE A 260 -11.75 5.64 -6.75
N ALA A 261 -10.99 6.67 -6.39
CA ALA A 261 -11.39 7.68 -5.43
C ALA A 261 -12.30 8.78 -6.03
N GLY A 262 -12.60 8.73 -7.33
CA GLY A 262 -13.39 9.75 -8.04
C GLY A 262 -12.66 11.07 -8.29
N VAL A 263 -11.33 11.10 -8.11
CA VAL A 263 -10.51 12.31 -8.28
C VAL A 263 -9.92 12.38 -9.69
N VAL A 264 -9.51 11.23 -10.24
CA VAL A 264 -8.90 11.13 -11.56
C VAL A 264 -9.97 10.67 -12.56
N GLY A 265 -10.22 11.45 -13.60
CA GLY A 265 -11.10 11.14 -14.73
C GLY A 265 -10.46 11.61 -16.03
N GLU A 266 -11.19 11.56 -17.14
CA GLU A 266 -10.65 11.97 -18.45
C GLU A 266 -10.13 13.42 -18.44
N GLU A 267 -10.86 14.31 -17.78
CA GLU A 267 -10.51 15.74 -17.69
C GLU A 267 -9.39 16.03 -16.68
N THR A 268 -9.23 15.18 -15.65
CA THR A 268 -8.26 15.40 -14.56
C THR A 268 -7.02 14.50 -14.63
N ALA A 269 -6.97 13.53 -15.55
CA ALA A 269 -5.82 12.63 -15.72
C ALA A 269 -4.52 13.37 -16.05
N LEU A 270 -4.57 14.31 -17.01
CA LEU A 270 -3.42 15.14 -17.36
C LEU A 270 -2.93 16.01 -16.20
N PRO A 271 -3.77 16.81 -15.51
CA PRO A 271 -3.30 17.59 -14.37
C PRO A 271 -2.79 16.71 -13.23
N CYS A 272 -3.39 15.53 -12.98
CA CYS A 272 -2.85 14.58 -12.00
C CYS A 272 -1.46 14.04 -12.39
N LEU A 273 -1.22 13.75 -13.67
CA LEU A 273 0.10 13.35 -14.18
C LEU A 273 1.14 14.47 -14.02
N VAL A 274 0.77 15.70 -14.38
CA VAL A 274 1.64 16.89 -14.23
C VAL A 274 1.97 17.11 -12.75
N LEU A 275 0.97 16.99 -11.88
CA LEU A 275 1.14 17.11 -10.44
C LEU A 275 2.07 16.03 -9.87
N LEU A 276 1.89 14.76 -10.28
CA LEU A 276 2.78 13.66 -9.88
C LEU A 276 4.22 13.89 -10.35
N ALA A 277 4.40 14.39 -11.57
CA ALA A 277 5.72 14.73 -12.09
C ALA A 277 6.36 15.89 -11.32
N PHE A 278 5.59 16.94 -11.06
CA PHE A 278 6.06 18.12 -10.34
C PHE A 278 6.40 17.80 -8.88
N THR A 279 5.53 17.08 -8.18
CA THR A 279 5.76 16.64 -6.79
C THR A 279 6.98 15.73 -6.69
N ALA A 280 7.14 14.76 -7.59
CA ALA A 280 8.34 13.92 -7.64
C ALA A 280 9.62 14.74 -7.87
N LEU A 281 9.57 15.74 -8.76
CA LEU A 281 10.69 16.66 -9.04
C LEU A 281 11.00 17.58 -7.85
N ALA A 282 9.97 18.16 -7.22
CA ALA A 282 10.09 19.04 -6.07
C ALA A 282 10.67 18.30 -4.87
N VAL A 283 10.14 17.11 -4.53
CA VAL A 283 10.68 16.26 -3.45
C VAL A 283 12.12 15.86 -3.75
N ARG A 284 12.45 15.55 -5.01
CA ARG A 284 13.81 15.23 -5.43
C ARG A 284 14.75 16.43 -5.27
N ARG A 285 14.31 17.65 -5.58
CA ARG A 285 15.11 18.88 -5.44
C ARG A 285 15.28 19.30 -3.99
N TRP A 286 14.18 19.36 -3.22
CA TRP A 286 14.21 19.75 -1.80
C TRP A 286 15.15 18.86 -0.98
N ARG A 287 15.11 17.54 -1.21
CA ARG A 287 16.03 16.64 -0.51
C ARG A 287 17.47 16.76 -1.03
N ARG A 288 17.72 17.20 -2.26
CA ARG A 288 19.09 17.47 -2.74
C ARG A 288 19.74 18.64 -2.03
N THR A 289 18.96 19.66 -1.68
CA THR A 289 19.45 20.85 -0.98
C THR A 289 19.58 20.64 0.53
N HIS A 290 18.86 19.67 1.09
CA HIS A 290 18.94 19.28 2.50
C HIS A 290 19.42 17.82 2.65
N PRO A 291 20.71 17.53 2.39
CA PRO A 291 21.28 16.26 2.84
C PRO A 291 21.12 16.17 4.36
N ASP A 292 20.62 15.03 4.86
CA ASP A 292 20.45 14.81 6.29
C ASP A 292 21.78 15.13 6.99
N SER A 293 21.80 16.19 7.79
CA SER A 293 22.98 16.70 8.50
C SER A 293 23.33 15.85 9.72
N THR A 294 23.05 14.55 9.67
CA THR A 294 23.17 13.60 10.79
C THR A 294 24.11 12.46 10.44
N GLY A 295 25.33 12.84 10.03
CA GLY A 295 26.40 11.93 9.68
C GLY A 295 27.75 12.33 10.28
N HIS A 296 27.79 12.88 11.50
CA HIS A 296 29.00 12.94 12.33
C HIS A 296 28.61 12.85 13.81
N ALA A 297 28.66 11.63 14.35
CA ALA A 297 29.07 11.25 15.70
C ALA A 297 28.94 9.72 15.81
#